data_AF-A0A963RTA7-F1
#
_entry.id   AF-A0A963RTA7-F1
#
_cell.length_a   1.000
_cell.length_b   1.000
_cell.length_c   1.000
_cell.angle_alpha   90.00
_cell.angle_beta   90.00
_cell.angle_gamma   90.00
#
_symmetry.space_group_name_H-M   'P 1'
#
loop_
_entity.id
_entity.type
_entity.pdbx_description
1 polymer ?
#
loop_
_entity_poly.entity_id
_entity_poly.type
_entity_poly.pdbx_seq_one_letter_code
_entity_poly.pdbx_strand_id
1 'polypeptide(L)' 'MQDLAVHKAETLLFFTLLQLTVVVLAGRLGSGAALRLGQSAAVGEIVIGILLGPSLFGWLAPGAFGYVFRSVPGE' A
#
# COMPACT_ATOMS: atom_id res chain seq x y z
N MET A 1 0.35 23.41 22.48
CA MET A 1 -0.71 22.69 21.75
C MET A 1 -0.43 22.60 20.24
N GLN A 2 0.19 23.60 19.62
CA GLN A 2 0.50 23.60 18.19
C GLN A 2 1.59 22.58 17.79
N ASP A 3 2.64 22.39 18.59
CA ASP A 3 3.71 21.41 18.30
C ASP A 3 3.25 19.95 18.28
N LEU A 4 2.24 19.60 19.10
CA LEU A 4 1.65 18.26 19.12
C LEU A 4 0.85 17.97 17.83
N ALA A 5 0.18 18.98 17.29
CA ALA A 5 -0.56 18.87 16.04
C ALA A 5 0.39 18.71 14.84
N VAL A 6 1.52 19.44 14.85
CA VAL A 6 2.57 19.34 13.82
C VAL A 6 3.21 17.95 13.81
N HIS A 7 3.62 17.41 14.96
CA HIS A 7 4.21 16.07 15.06
C HIS A 7 3.23 14.96 14.60
N LYS A 8 1.93 15.12 14.87
CA LYS A 8 0.90 14.20 14.35
C LYS A 8 0.82 14.28 12.83
N ALA A 9 0.80 15.47 12.25
CA ALA A 9 0.73 15.66 10.81
C ALA A 9 1.97 15.10 10.10
N GLU A 10 3.17 15.31 10.65
CA GLU A 10 4.42 14.75 10.13
C GLU A 10 4.39 13.22 10.12
N THR A 11 3.90 12.61 11.22
CA THR A 11 3.76 11.15 11.31
C THR A 11 2.77 10.61 10.28
N LEU A 12 1.61 11.26 10.13
CA LEU A 12 0.60 10.87 9.15
C LEU A 12 1.12 10.99 7.71
N LEU A 13 1.81 12.08 7.40
CA LEU A 13 2.43 12.27 6.09
C LEU A 13 3.48 11.20 5.82
N PHE A 14 4.34 10.91 6.79
CA PHE A 14 5.37 9.87 6.66
C PHE A 14 4.74 8.49 6.34
N PHE A 15 3.74 8.05 7.11
CA PHE A 15 3.06 6.78 6.86
C PHE A 15 2.32 6.77 5.52
N THR A 16 1.68 7.87 5.14
CA THR A 16 0.95 7.98 3.86
C THR A 16 1.90 7.89 2.66
N LEU A 17 3.05 8.57 2.72
CA LEU A 17 4.06 8.51 1.66
C LEU A 17 4.71 7.12 1.58
N LEU A 18 4.91 6.46 2.73
CA LEU A 18 5.40 5.09 2.78
C LEU A 18 4.39 4.12 2.15
N GLN A 19 3.10 4.25 2.50
CA GLN A 19 1.99 3.49 1.89
C GLN A 19 1.97 3.66 0.38
N LEU A 20 2.00 4.89 -0.12
CA LEU A 20 2.01 5.19 -1.56
C LEU A 20 3.22 4.56 -2.25
N THR A 21 4.40 4.63 -1.63
CA THR A 21 5.62 4.01 -2.16
C THR A 21 5.47 2.50 -2.31
N VAL A 22 4.93 1.82 -1.29
CA VAL A 22 4.69 0.37 -1.32
C VAL A 22 3.70 0.00 -2.42
N VAL A 23 2.60 0.75 -2.54
CA VAL A 23 1.57 0.52 -3.56
C VAL A 23 2.14 0.69 -4.97
N VAL A 24 2.88 1.78 -5.23
CA VAL A 24 3.51 2.05 -6.52
C VAL A 24 4.55 0.98 -6.87
N LEU A 25 5.38 0.57 -5.91
CA LEU A 25 6.39 -0.48 -6.11
C LEU A 25 5.74 -1.82 -6.47
N ALA A 26 4.73 -2.24 -5.71
CA ALA A 26 4.02 -3.47 -5.99
C ALA A 26 3.31 -3.42 -7.36
N GLY A 27 2.68 -2.28 -7.71
CA GLY A 27 2.13 -2.02 -9.05
C GLY A 27 3.16 -2.26 -10.14
N ARG A 28 4.31 -1.59 -10.03
CA ARG A 28 5.41 -1.67 -10.99
C ARG A 28 5.98 -3.09 -11.10
N LEU A 29 6.08 -3.82 -9.98
CA LEU A 29 6.57 -5.19 -9.97
C LEU A 29 5.64 -6.15 -10.71
N GLY A 30 4.32 -6.08 -10.50
CA GLY A 30 3.42 -7.00 -11.20
C GLY A 30 3.09 -6.60 -12.64
N SER A 31 3.09 -5.31 -12.99
CA SER A 31 3.08 -4.93 -14.42
C SER A 31 4.31 -5.49 -15.14
N GLY A 32 5.49 -5.41 -14.51
CA GLY A 32 6.71 -6.00 -15.03
C GLY A 32 6.66 -7.53 -15.11
N ALA A 33 6.13 -8.20 -14.08
CA ALA A 33 5.97 -9.66 -14.08
C ALA A 33 5.00 -10.14 -15.16
N ALA A 34 3.87 -9.45 -15.35
CA ALA A 34 2.89 -9.81 -16.38
C ALA A 34 3.47 -9.68 -17.79
N LEU A 35 4.23 -8.61 -18.07
CA LEU A 35 4.95 -8.46 -19.34
C LEU A 35 5.96 -9.58 -19.57
N ARG A 36 6.67 -10.02 -18.53
CA ARG A 36 7.62 -11.15 -18.62
C ARG A 36 6.94 -12.50 -18.84
N LEU A 37 5.69 -12.64 -18.42
CA LEU A 37 4.85 -13.82 -18.66
C LEU A 37 4.14 -13.78 -20.02
N GLY A 38 4.38 -12.76 -20.86
CA GLY A 38 3.74 -12.59 -22.16
C GLY A 38 2.28 -12.11 -22.08
N GLN A 39 1.84 -11.63 -20.92
CA GLN A 39 0.51 -11.06 -20.71
C GLN A 39 0.52 -9.54 -20.93
N SER A 40 -0.66 -8.98 -21.21
CA SER A 40 -0.81 -7.52 -21.29
C SER A 40 -0.55 -6.87 -19.92
N ALA A 41 0.08 -5.68 -19.92
CA ALA A 41 0.38 -4.94 -18.69
C ALA A 41 -0.86 -4.70 -17.80
N ALA A 42 -2.04 -4.56 -18.43
CA ALA A 42 -3.33 -4.41 -17.73
C ALA A 42 -3.66 -5.62 -16.83
N VAL A 43 -3.29 -6.84 -17.23
CA VAL A 43 -3.48 -8.05 -16.41
C VAL A 43 -2.60 -8.00 -15.16
N GLY A 44 -1.36 -7.51 -15.29
CA GLY A 44 -0.43 -7.33 -14.17
C GLY A 44 -0.92 -6.28 -13.17
N GLU A 45 -1.49 -5.17 -13.66
CA GLU A 45 -2.10 -4.16 -12.79
C GLU A 45 -3.33 -4.70 -12.05
N ILE A 46 -4.21 -5.46 -12.70
CA ILE A 46 -5.39 -6.05 -12.04
C ILE A 46 -4.97 -7.09 -10.99
N VAL A 47 -4.05 -7.98 -11.34
CA VAL A 47 -3.53 -9.01 -10.41
C VAL A 47 -2.86 -8.36 -9.19
N ILE A 48 -2.07 -7.32 -9.41
CA ILE A 48 -1.50 -6.55 -8.29
C ILE A 48 -2.54 -5.78 -7.52
N GLY A 49 -3.53 -5.17 -8.17
CA GLY A 49 -4.63 -4.49 -7.49
C GLY A 49 -5.39 -5.43 -6.56
N ILE A 50 -5.56 -6.70 -6.95
CA ILE A 50 -6.17 -7.75 -6.12
C ILE A 50 -5.21 -8.18 -5.00
N LEU A 51 -3.91 -8.34 -5.29
CA LEU A 51 -2.87 -8.72 -4.31
C LEU A 51 -2.59 -7.65 -3.25
N LEU A 52 -2.57 -6.37 -3.64
CA LEU A 52 -2.44 -5.20 -2.77
C LEU A 52 -3.76 -4.81 -2.12
N GLY A 53 -4.87 -5.30 -2.66
CA GLY A 53 -6.19 -5.07 -2.09
C GLY A 53 -6.27 -5.58 -0.65
N PRO A 54 -7.05 -4.90 0.22
CA PRO A 54 -7.17 -5.24 1.64
C PRO A 54 -7.63 -6.69 1.86
N SER A 55 -8.30 -7.29 0.88
CA SER A 55 -8.82 -8.66 0.94
C SER A 55 -7.76 -9.75 0.84
N LEU A 56 -6.64 -9.54 0.13
CA LEU A 56 -5.58 -10.55 -0.03
C LEU A 56 -4.29 -10.15 0.70
N PHE A 57 -3.87 -8.88 0.65
CA PHE A 57 -2.72 -8.40 1.43
C PHE A 57 -3.01 -8.42 2.94
N GLY A 58 -4.24 -8.08 3.34
CA GLY A 58 -4.72 -8.19 4.71
C GLY A 58 -4.83 -9.63 5.22
N TRP A 59 -4.93 -10.61 4.31
CA TRP A 59 -4.98 -12.04 4.64
C TRP A 59 -3.60 -12.70 4.63
N LEU A 60 -2.72 -12.33 3.70
CA LEU A 60 -1.37 -12.89 3.55
C LEU A 60 -0.39 -12.37 4.61
N ALA A 61 -0.54 -11.12 5.05
CA ALA A 61 0.28 -10.50 6.08
C ALA A 61 -0.54 -9.52 6.94
N PRO A 62 -1.46 -10.02 7.81
CA PRO A 62 -2.32 -9.19 8.64
C PRO A 62 -1.54 -8.23 9.56
N GLY A 63 -0.34 -8.61 10.00
CA GLY A 63 0.55 -7.76 10.79
C GLY A 63 1.18 -6.59 10.00
N ALA A 64 1.52 -6.80 8.72
CA ALA A 64 2.06 -5.74 7.86
C ALA A 64 0.94 -4.82 7.37
N PHE A 65 -0.24 -5.37 7.06
CA PHE A 65 -1.43 -4.60 6.76
C PHE A 65 -1.83 -3.70 7.95
N GLY A 66 -1.84 -4.24 9.16
CA GLY A 66 -2.13 -3.48 10.39
C GLY A 66 -1.03 -2.50 10.82
N TYR A 67 0.15 -2.51 10.20
CA TYR A 67 1.22 -1.53 10.41
C TYR A 67 1.20 -0.44 9.34
N VAL A 68 0.96 -0.84 8.08
CA VAL A 68 0.92 0.04 6.92
C VAL A 68 -0.40 0.80 6.85
N PHE A 69 -1.55 0.17 7.14
CA PHE A 69 -2.90 0.74 7.06
C PHE A 69 -3.53 1.08 8.41
N ARG A 70 -2.75 1.21 9.49
CA ARG A 70 -3.24 1.78 10.76
C ARG A 70 -3.55 3.26 10.60
N SER A 71 -4.66 3.55 9.94
CA SER A 71 -5.35 4.82 10.00
C SER A 71 -6.03 4.87 11.36
N VAL A 72 -5.63 5.84 12.18
CA VAL A 72 -6.15 6.25 13.50
C VAL A 72 -7.45 5.56 13.93
N PRO A 73 -7.52 4.94 15.14
CA PRO A 73 -8.78 4.41 15.65
C PRO A 73 -9.80 5.55 15.67
N GLY A 74 -10.91 5.37 14.95
CA GLY A 74 -12.02 6.31 14.96
C GLY A 74 -12.61 6.35 16.37
N GLU A 75 -12.58 7.54 16.96
CA GLU A 75 -13.57 7.97 17.95
C GLU A 75 -14.87 8.35 17.22
#